data_AF-A0A947RAV6-F1
#
_entry.id   AF-A0A947RAV6-F1
#
_cell.length_a   1.000
_cell.length_b   1.000
_cell.length_c   1.000
_cell.angle_alpha   90.00
_cell.angle_beta   90.00
_cell.angle_gamma   90.00
#
_symmetry.space_group_name_H-M   'P 1'
#
loop_
_entity.id
_entity.type
_entity.pdbx_description
1 polymer ?
#
loop_
_entity_poly.entity_id
_entity_poly.type
_entity_poly.pdbx_seq_one_letter_code
_entity_poly.pdbx_strand_id
1 'polypeptide(L)'
;IFCLLPSIFYISTPFCISPVFAQEDGLGQSQITPASPFYFLKSVREILELKFAGTTQVAAARELEFSTRRIREVKGLANTRQDLIEPTLYQYLFHLQEFIGKANLKDPNFAIEVSKNITGQMSVLQAVYSNVSDKRAQMSIRATINNLSKFDLKLIDGFDLAEKPLLAKQIADSRLSACDFLKKEASSSALNEVEKAVLLERAQKCLTPKL
;
A
#
# COMPACT_ATOMS: atom_id res chain seq x y z
N ILE A 1 -46.01 -42.99 -31.20
CA ILE A 1 -44.54 -43.10 -31.22
C ILE A 1 -43.99 -41.69 -31.46
N PHE A 2 -43.02 -41.31 -30.61
CA PHE A 2 -42.30 -40.03 -30.45
C PHE A 2 -41.96 -39.28 -31.75
N CYS A 3 -41.80 -37.95 -31.83
CA CYS A 3 -41.12 -36.97 -30.96
C CYS A 3 -41.84 -35.60 -31.02
N LEU A 4 -42.20 -34.96 -29.92
CA LEU A 4 -41.36 -34.01 -29.16
C LEU A 4 -40.53 -33.07 -30.04
N LEU A 5 -41.13 -31.96 -30.47
CA LEU A 5 -40.42 -30.73 -30.76
C LEU A 5 -40.37 -29.91 -29.46
N PRO A 6 -39.22 -29.76 -28.79
CA PRO A 6 -39.09 -28.72 -27.80
C PRO A 6 -38.95 -27.40 -28.55
N SER A 7 -39.98 -26.56 -28.43
CA SER A 7 -39.87 -25.13 -28.73
C SER A 7 -38.87 -24.52 -27.73
N ILE A 8 -37.58 -24.55 -28.06
CA ILE A 8 -36.54 -23.91 -27.27
C ILE A 8 -36.71 -22.40 -27.46
N PHE A 9 -37.45 -21.78 -26.54
CA PHE A 9 -37.35 -20.36 -26.28
C PHE A 9 -35.94 -20.08 -25.75
N TYR A 10 -35.05 -19.66 -26.65
CA TYR A 10 -33.78 -19.05 -26.29
C TYR A 10 -34.09 -17.69 -25.64
N ILE A 11 -34.33 -17.69 -24.33
CA ILE A 11 -34.27 -16.47 -23.54
C ILE A 11 -32.78 -16.15 -23.40
N SER A 12 -32.21 -15.44 -24.38
CA SER A 12 -30.91 -14.81 -24.22
C SER A 12 -31.07 -13.69 -23.20
N THR A 13 -30.91 -13.99 -21.92
CA THR A 13 -30.67 -12.95 -20.93
C THR A 13 -29.35 -12.30 -21.28
N PRO A 14 -29.31 -11.01 -21.66
CA PRO A 14 -28.04 -10.31 -21.74
C PRO A 14 -27.53 -10.22 -20.31
N PHE A 15 -26.51 -11.03 -19.99
CA PHE A 15 -25.67 -10.75 -18.83
C PHE A 15 -25.03 -9.39 -19.11
N CYS A 16 -25.62 -8.34 -18.56
CA CYS A 16 -24.96 -7.05 -18.40
C CYS A 16 -23.80 -7.27 -17.43
N ILE A 17 -22.66 -7.71 -17.95
CA ILE A 17 -21.39 -7.60 -17.25
C ILE A 17 -21.12 -6.10 -17.23
N SER A 18 -21.51 -5.44 -16.13
CA SER A 18 -21.12 -4.06 -15.89
C SER A 18 -19.59 -3.99 -16.01
N PRO A 19 -19.03 -3.08 -16.84
CA PRO A 19 -17.59 -2.91 -16.88
C PRO A 19 -17.15 -2.51 -15.47
N VAL A 20 -16.43 -3.41 -14.80
CA VAL A 20 -15.68 -3.07 -13.60
C VAL A 20 -14.59 -2.13 -14.09
N PHE A 21 -14.79 -0.83 -13.88
CA PHE A 21 -13.75 0.15 -14.06
C PHE A 21 -12.61 -0.22 -13.11
N ALA A 22 -11.54 -0.78 -13.68
CA ALA A 22 -10.27 -0.89 -12.97
C ALA A 22 -9.78 0.54 -12.76
N GLN A 23 -10.03 1.09 -11.58
CA GLN A 23 -9.32 2.27 -11.12
C GLN A 23 -7.83 1.88 -11.09
N GLU A 24 -7.10 2.40 -12.07
CA GLU A 24 -5.74 1.99 -12.44
C GLU A 24 -4.72 2.56 -11.44
N ASP A 25 -4.91 2.27 -10.15
CA ASP A 25 -4.04 2.77 -9.07
C ASP A 25 -2.70 2.00 -9.00
N GLY A 26 -2.29 1.33 -10.10
CA GLY A 26 -1.08 0.51 -10.21
C GLY A 26 -1.03 -0.76 -9.34
N LEU A 27 -1.81 -0.83 -8.26
CA LEU A 27 -1.91 -1.93 -7.31
C LEU A 27 -3.37 -2.42 -7.20
N GLY A 28 -3.58 -3.68 -7.58
CA GLY A 28 -4.88 -4.35 -7.50
C GLY A 28 -5.38 -4.55 -6.06
N GLN A 29 -6.58 -5.11 -5.90
CA GLN A 29 -7.14 -5.46 -4.58
C GLN A 29 -6.82 -6.92 -4.21
N SER A 30 -6.67 -7.22 -2.92
CA SER A 30 -6.48 -8.59 -2.46
C SER A 30 -7.82 -9.34 -2.45
N GLN A 31 -7.84 -10.56 -3.02
CA GLN A 31 -9.01 -11.44 -2.98
C GLN A 31 -9.25 -12.02 -1.58
N ILE A 32 -8.17 -12.28 -0.83
CA ILE A 32 -8.22 -12.76 0.55
C ILE A 32 -7.74 -11.61 1.43
N THR A 33 -8.65 -11.08 2.23
CA THR A 33 -8.39 -10.04 3.24
C THR A 33 -8.45 -10.65 4.64
N PRO A 34 -7.99 -9.94 5.68
CA PRO A 34 -8.14 -10.37 7.07
C PRO A 34 -9.58 -10.66 7.52
N ALA A 35 -10.58 -10.21 6.76
CA ALA A 35 -11.99 -10.53 7.01
C ALA A 35 -12.36 -11.97 6.61
N SER A 36 -11.51 -12.67 5.84
CA SER A 36 -11.77 -14.04 5.37
C SER A 36 -11.42 -15.09 6.43
N PRO A 37 -12.24 -16.13 6.62
CA PRO A 37 -11.90 -17.24 7.53
C PRO A 37 -10.66 -18.02 7.08
N PHE A 38 -10.27 -17.93 5.80
CA PHE A 38 -9.10 -18.60 5.24
C PHE A 38 -7.83 -17.74 5.29
N TYR A 39 -7.88 -16.58 5.93
CA TYR A 39 -6.74 -15.66 5.99
C TYR A 39 -5.49 -16.27 6.63
N PHE A 40 -5.64 -17.20 7.58
CA PHE A 40 -4.52 -17.89 8.21
C PHE A 40 -3.63 -18.64 7.21
N LEU A 41 -4.19 -19.13 6.09
CA LEU A 41 -3.42 -19.81 5.05
C LEU A 41 -2.39 -18.87 4.42
N LYS A 42 -2.68 -17.57 4.38
CA LYS A 42 -1.74 -16.57 3.90
C LYS A 42 -0.54 -16.44 4.83
N SER A 43 -0.76 -16.40 6.15
CA SER A 43 0.31 -16.37 7.13
C SER A 43 1.20 -17.62 7.05
N VAL A 44 0.60 -18.81 6.90
CA VAL A 44 1.35 -20.05 6.69
C VAL A 44 2.19 -19.97 5.41
N ARG A 45 1.61 -19.50 4.31
CA ARG A 45 2.31 -19.32 3.04
C ARG A 45 3.49 -18.36 3.17
N GLU A 46 3.32 -17.23 3.85
CA GLU A 46 4.38 -16.22 4.04
C GLU A 46 5.55 -16.76 4.85
N ILE A 47 5.29 -17.54 5.90
CA ILE A 47 6.32 -18.24 6.66
C ILE A 47 7.12 -19.20 5.78
N LEU A 48 6.44 -19.98 4.93
CA LEU A 48 7.09 -20.90 4.00
C LEU A 48 7.90 -20.14 2.95
N GLU A 49 7.33 -19.09 2.35
CA GLU A 49 8.02 -18.24 1.35
C GLU A 49 9.30 -17.61 1.91
N LEU A 50 9.32 -17.20 3.18
CA LEU A 50 10.54 -16.73 3.85
C LEU A 50 11.50 -17.86 4.21
N LYS A 51 11.01 -18.98 4.72
CA LYS A 51 11.85 -20.14 5.08
C LYS A 51 12.58 -20.72 3.87
N PHE A 52 11.97 -20.66 2.69
CA PHE A 52 12.55 -21.11 1.43
C PHE A 52 13.23 -19.99 0.63
N ALA A 53 13.38 -18.78 1.19
CA ALA A 53 14.17 -17.73 0.57
C ALA A 53 15.66 -18.10 0.65
N GLY A 54 16.23 -18.54 -0.48
CA GLY A 54 17.60 -19.06 -0.53
C GLY A 54 18.70 -18.02 -0.26
N THR A 55 18.37 -16.72 -0.25
CA THR A 55 19.33 -15.64 0.05
C THR A 55 18.65 -14.50 0.82
N THR A 56 19.44 -13.69 1.53
CA THR A 56 18.95 -12.49 2.23
C THR A 56 18.26 -11.50 1.29
N GLN A 57 18.76 -11.37 0.06
CA GLN A 57 18.15 -10.51 -0.95
C GLN A 57 16.79 -11.03 -1.41
N VAL A 58 16.65 -12.34 -1.59
CA VAL A 58 15.35 -12.96 -1.90
C VAL A 58 14.40 -12.78 -0.73
N ALA A 59 14.88 -12.92 0.51
CA ALA A 59 14.06 -12.64 1.69
C ALA A 59 13.61 -11.17 1.73
N ALA A 60 14.47 -10.21 1.42
CA ALA A 60 14.10 -8.80 1.29
C ALA A 60 13.02 -8.60 0.22
N ALA A 61 13.18 -9.19 -0.96
CA ALA A 61 12.17 -9.14 -2.01
C ALA A 61 10.81 -9.68 -1.55
N ARG A 62 10.80 -10.77 -0.75
CA ARG A 62 9.57 -11.31 -0.15
C ARG A 62 8.95 -10.37 0.86
N GLU A 63 9.72 -9.75 1.74
CA GLU A 63 9.21 -8.77 2.70
C GLU A 63 8.58 -7.56 1.97
N LEU A 64 9.21 -7.09 0.89
CA LEU A 64 8.62 -6.05 0.04
C LEU A 64 7.30 -6.52 -0.58
N GLU A 65 7.25 -7.74 -1.12
CA GLU A 65 6.02 -8.32 -1.66
C GLU A 65 4.91 -8.41 -0.59
N PHE A 66 5.25 -8.80 0.63
CA PHE A 66 4.30 -8.91 1.73
C PHE A 66 3.75 -7.55 2.12
N SER A 67 4.61 -6.53 2.21
CA SER A 67 4.15 -5.15 2.43
C SER A 67 3.17 -4.69 1.33
N THR A 68 3.48 -4.95 0.05
CA THR A 68 2.58 -4.67 -1.07
C THR A 68 1.25 -5.41 -0.90
N ARG A 69 1.28 -6.70 -0.53
CA ARG A 69 0.08 -7.50 -0.29
C ARG A 69 -0.80 -6.91 0.82
N ARG A 70 -0.23 -6.37 1.90
CA ARG A 70 -0.99 -5.68 2.97
C ARG A 70 -1.67 -4.41 2.47
N ILE A 71 -1.01 -3.62 1.62
CA ILE A 71 -1.63 -2.43 1.02
C ILE A 71 -2.81 -2.79 0.11
N ARG A 72 -2.72 -3.89 -0.65
CA ARG A 72 -3.85 -4.39 -1.46
C ARG A 72 -5.04 -4.83 -0.61
N GLU A 73 -4.80 -5.30 0.61
CA GLU A 73 -5.87 -5.65 1.55
C GLU A 73 -6.49 -4.42 2.16
N VAL A 74 -5.70 -3.42 2.57
CA VAL A 74 -6.21 -2.14 3.04
C VAL A 74 -7.15 -1.52 2.00
N LYS A 75 -6.79 -1.59 0.72
CA LYS A 75 -7.66 -1.17 -0.39
C LYS A 75 -8.98 -1.95 -0.44
N GLY A 76 -8.97 -3.26 -0.18
CA GLY A 76 -10.20 -4.08 -0.13
C GLY A 76 -11.04 -3.86 1.14
N LEU A 77 -10.38 -3.57 2.27
CA LEU A 77 -11.02 -3.33 3.56
C LEU A 77 -11.73 -1.98 3.64
N ALA A 78 -11.28 -1.00 2.85
CA ALA A 78 -11.85 0.36 2.80
C ALA A 78 -13.37 0.38 2.63
N ASN A 79 -13.94 -0.56 1.87
CA ASN A 79 -15.37 -0.61 1.57
C ASN A 79 -16.14 -1.68 2.38
N THR A 80 -15.48 -2.44 3.26
CA THR A 80 -16.08 -3.63 3.90
C THR A 80 -15.88 -3.67 5.40
N ARG A 81 -14.64 -3.84 5.86
CA ARG A 81 -14.25 -4.05 7.26
C ARG A 81 -13.15 -3.08 7.65
N GLN A 82 -13.50 -1.79 7.72
CA GLN A 82 -12.56 -0.70 8.01
C GLN A 82 -11.89 -0.86 9.40
N ASP A 83 -12.54 -1.56 10.33
CA ASP A 83 -12.00 -1.92 11.65
C ASP A 83 -10.69 -2.73 11.57
N LEU A 84 -10.48 -3.45 10.47
CA LEU A 84 -9.28 -4.27 10.24
C LEU A 84 -8.14 -3.49 9.56
N ILE A 85 -8.32 -2.23 9.19
CA ILE A 85 -7.30 -1.44 8.50
C ILE A 85 -6.08 -1.20 9.39
N GLU A 86 -6.27 -0.77 10.63
CA GLU A 86 -5.15 -0.53 11.56
C GLU A 86 -4.27 -1.77 11.77
N PRO A 87 -4.79 -2.95 12.16
CA PRO A 87 -3.92 -4.12 12.34
C PRO A 87 -3.26 -4.57 11.03
N THR A 88 -3.89 -4.34 9.88
CA THR A 88 -3.28 -4.63 8.56
C THR A 88 -2.12 -3.67 8.27
N LEU A 89 -2.27 -2.38 8.60
CA LEU A 89 -1.22 -1.38 8.45
C LEU A 89 -0.05 -1.59 9.43
N TYR A 90 -0.32 -2.17 10.61
CA TYR A 90 0.74 -2.61 11.51
C TYR A 90 1.61 -3.72 10.88
N GLN A 91 0.98 -4.74 10.28
CA GLN A 91 1.70 -5.80 9.56
C GLN A 91 2.46 -5.25 8.34
N TYR A 92 1.86 -4.28 7.62
CA TYR A 92 2.55 -3.57 6.54
C TYR A 92 3.86 -2.92 7.03
N LEU A 93 3.81 -2.14 8.11
CA LEU A 93 4.99 -1.47 8.66
C LEU A 93 6.03 -2.46 9.18
N PHE A 94 5.59 -3.59 9.75
CA PHE A 94 6.49 -4.67 10.16
C PHE A 94 7.29 -5.22 8.97
N HIS A 95 6.63 -5.64 7.89
CA HIS A 95 7.31 -6.14 6.70
C HIS A 95 8.22 -5.10 6.06
N LEU A 96 7.79 -3.84 6.06
CA LEU A 96 8.59 -2.74 5.54
C LEU A 96 9.88 -2.51 6.36
N GLN A 97 9.81 -2.63 7.68
CA GLN A 97 10.99 -2.56 8.55
C GLN A 97 11.92 -3.77 8.36
N GLU A 98 11.34 -4.98 8.27
CA GLU A 98 12.08 -6.20 7.99
C GLU A 98 12.79 -6.17 6.64
N PHE A 99 12.18 -5.55 5.63
CA PHE A 99 12.79 -5.30 4.32
C PHE A 99 14.05 -4.44 4.45
N ILE A 100 14.01 -3.29 5.16
CA ILE A 100 15.21 -2.44 5.33
C ILE A 100 16.37 -3.23 5.92
N GLY A 101 16.11 -4.09 6.91
CA GLY A 101 17.16 -4.86 7.58
C GLY A 101 17.84 -5.89 6.67
N LYS A 102 17.20 -6.28 5.56
CA LYS A 102 17.66 -7.35 4.66
C LYS A 102 18.09 -6.85 3.28
N ALA A 103 17.59 -5.70 2.84
CA ALA A 103 17.74 -5.23 1.47
C ALA A 103 19.17 -4.74 1.16
N ASN A 104 19.75 -5.24 0.08
CA ASN A 104 20.89 -4.61 -0.58
C ASN A 104 20.40 -3.77 -1.77
N LEU A 105 20.45 -2.45 -1.63
CA LEU A 105 19.97 -1.49 -2.63
C LEU A 105 21.02 -1.11 -3.68
N LYS A 106 22.20 -1.74 -3.67
CA LYS A 106 23.23 -1.50 -4.69
C LYS A 106 22.84 -2.05 -6.07
N ASP A 107 22.08 -3.14 -6.11
CA ASP A 107 21.54 -3.70 -7.36
C ASP A 107 20.58 -2.68 -8.03
N PRO A 108 20.91 -2.16 -9.22
CA PRO A 108 20.07 -1.19 -9.92
C PRO A 108 18.65 -1.68 -10.23
N ASN A 109 18.49 -2.94 -10.63
CA ASN A 109 17.18 -3.46 -11.03
C ASN A 109 16.28 -3.61 -9.81
N PHE A 110 16.86 -4.11 -8.71
CA PHE A 110 16.14 -4.20 -7.44
C PHE A 110 15.78 -2.83 -6.88
N ALA A 111 16.70 -1.86 -6.95
CA ALA A 111 16.44 -0.48 -6.52
C ALA A 111 15.25 0.16 -7.28
N ILE A 112 15.16 -0.08 -8.59
CA ILE A 112 14.04 0.38 -9.42
C ILE A 112 12.73 -0.29 -8.97
N GLU A 113 12.75 -1.61 -8.76
CA GLU A 113 11.58 -2.36 -8.29
C GLU A 113 11.08 -1.85 -6.93
N VAL A 114 12.00 -1.62 -5.99
CA VAL A 114 11.70 -1.07 -4.67
C VAL A 114 11.02 0.29 -4.79
N SER A 115 11.62 1.21 -5.56
CA SER A 115 11.05 2.55 -5.73
C SER A 115 9.65 2.53 -6.32
N LYS A 116 9.43 1.71 -7.36
CA LYS A 116 8.11 1.56 -7.98
C LYS A 116 7.08 1.02 -6.98
N ASN A 117 7.44 0.03 -6.17
CA ASN A 117 6.53 -0.52 -5.17
C ASN A 117 6.18 0.51 -4.10
N ILE A 118 7.18 1.18 -3.52
CA ILE A 118 6.98 2.13 -2.43
C ILE A 118 6.18 3.36 -2.88
N THR A 119 6.50 3.93 -4.05
CA THR A 119 5.75 5.05 -4.60
C THR A 119 4.29 4.67 -4.92
N GLY A 120 4.07 3.47 -5.45
CA GLY A 120 2.72 2.93 -5.65
C GLY A 120 1.95 2.73 -4.34
N GLN A 121 2.62 2.20 -3.30
CA GLN A 121 2.01 2.00 -1.98
C GLN A 121 1.59 3.34 -1.34
N MET A 122 2.42 4.38 -1.46
CA MET A 122 2.07 5.74 -1.00
C MET A 122 0.80 6.26 -1.67
N SER A 123 0.73 6.14 -3.01
CA SER A 123 -0.43 6.57 -3.80
C SER A 123 -1.71 5.85 -3.37
N VAL A 124 -1.64 4.52 -3.17
CA VAL A 124 -2.80 3.75 -2.67
C VAL A 124 -3.23 4.20 -1.28
N LEU A 125 -2.30 4.45 -0.36
CA LEU A 125 -2.64 4.92 1.00
C LEU A 125 -3.37 6.27 0.96
N GLN A 126 -2.90 7.21 0.13
CA GLN A 126 -3.56 8.50 -0.06
C GLN A 126 -4.95 8.36 -0.69
N ALA A 127 -5.11 7.47 -1.68
CA ALA A 127 -6.40 7.21 -2.32
C ALA A 127 -7.39 6.53 -1.36
N VAL A 128 -6.93 5.53 -0.60
CA VAL A 128 -7.76 4.82 0.38
C VAL A 128 -8.20 5.76 1.50
N TYR A 129 -7.35 6.69 1.93
CA TYR A 129 -7.69 7.67 2.97
C TYR A 129 -9.02 8.41 2.66
N SER A 130 -9.20 8.85 1.41
CA SER A 130 -10.40 9.56 0.98
C SER A 130 -11.67 8.71 0.95
N ASN A 131 -11.54 7.38 0.95
CA ASN A 131 -12.66 6.44 0.85
C ASN A 131 -13.06 5.82 2.20
N VAL A 132 -12.30 6.08 3.26
CA VAL A 132 -12.54 5.54 4.60
C VAL A 132 -13.31 6.55 5.43
N SER A 133 -14.35 6.10 6.13
CA SER A 133 -15.20 6.93 7.00
C SER A 133 -14.88 6.73 8.49
N ASP A 134 -14.31 5.57 8.84
CA ASP A 134 -13.87 5.26 10.19
C ASP A 134 -12.67 6.14 10.59
N LYS A 135 -12.84 6.92 11.67
CA LYS A 135 -11.81 7.84 12.17
C LYS A 135 -10.53 7.13 12.61
N ARG A 136 -10.65 5.93 13.17
CA ARG A 136 -9.51 5.13 13.64
C ARG A 136 -8.70 4.61 12.46
N ALA A 137 -9.38 4.15 11.40
CA ALA A 137 -8.73 3.78 10.16
C ALA A 137 -8.07 4.98 9.47
N GLN A 138 -8.75 6.13 9.39
CA GLN A 138 -8.17 7.39 8.88
C GLN A 138 -6.90 7.81 9.65
N MET A 139 -6.94 7.78 10.99
CA MET A 139 -5.76 8.05 11.83
C MET A 139 -4.60 7.10 11.53
N SER A 140 -4.89 5.81 11.38
CA SER A 140 -3.90 4.79 11.10
C SER A 140 -3.26 4.95 9.72
N ILE A 141 -4.06 5.31 8.71
CA ILE A 141 -3.56 5.63 7.36
C ILE A 141 -2.66 6.87 7.40
N ARG A 142 -3.07 7.95 8.08
CA ARG A 142 -2.23 9.16 8.24
C ARG A 142 -0.92 8.86 8.93
N ALA A 143 -0.95 8.07 10.01
CA ALA A 143 0.25 7.65 10.72
C ALA A 143 1.18 6.83 9.81
N THR A 144 0.61 5.95 8.98
CA THR A 144 1.36 5.13 8.03
C THR A 144 1.98 5.98 6.92
N ILE A 145 1.26 6.94 6.34
CA ILE A 145 1.79 7.88 5.33
C ILE A 145 3.00 8.65 5.90
N ASN A 146 2.91 9.13 7.13
CA ASN A 146 4.02 9.79 7.81
C ASN A 146 5.21 8.85 8.10
N ASN A 147 4.98 7.57 8.35
CA ASN A 147 6.07 6.61 8.50
C ASN A 147 6.72 6.26 7.15
N LEU A 148 5.92 6.16 6.09
CA LEU A 148 6.40 5.90 4.75
C LEU A 148 7.22 7.08 4.19
N SER A 149 6.86 8.33 4.49
CA SER A 149 7.68 9.49 4.11
C SER A 149 9.05 9.51 4.81
N LYS A 150 9.13 9.01 6.05
CA LYS A 150 10.41 8.80 6.76
C LYS A 150 11.20 7.63 6.18
N PHE A 151 10.50 6.62 5.68
CA PHE A 151 11.09 5.48 5.00
C PHE A 151 11.70 5.91 3.65
N ASP A 152 11.00 6.74 2.88
CA ASP A 152 11.49 7.32 1.62
C ASP A 152 12.83 8.05 1.81
N LEU A 153 13.01 8.78 2.92
CA LEU A 153 14.30 9.37 3.27
C LEU A 153 15.40 8.33 3.44
N LYS A 154 15.12 7.23 4.15
CA LYS A 154 16.11 6.15 4.32
C LYS A 154 16.45 5.47 3.01
N LEU A 155 15.50 5.37 2.08
CA LEU A 155 15.76 4.85 0.74
C LEU A 155 16.65 5.80 -0.06
N ILE A 156 16.36 7.11 -0.02
CA ILE A 156 17.19 8.13 -0.65
C ILE A 156 18.63 8.01 -0.13
N ASP A 157 18.83 7.94 1.18
CA ASP A 157 20.17 7.79 1.78
C ASP A 157 20.84 6.46 1.42
N GLY A 158 20.05 5.39 1.21
CA GLY A 158 20.54 4.04 0.89
C GLY A 158 20.83 3.81 -0.59
N PHE A 159 20.29 4.63 -1.48
CA PHE A 159 20.63 4.60 -2.91
C PHE A 159 21.91 5.40 -3.13
N ASP A 160 22.81 4.91 -3.99
CA ASP A 160 23.90 5.74 -4.52
C ASP A 160 23.31 6.73 -5.54
N LEU A 161 22.77 7.84 -5.03
CA LEU A 161 21.98 8.81 -5.81
C LEU A 161 22.80 9.49 -6.91
N ALA A 162 24.13 9.51 -6.77
CA ALA A 162 25.03 10.08 -7.77
C ALA A 162 24.94 9.33 -9.10
N GLU A 163 24.64 8.04 -9.07
CA GLU A 163 24.51 7.21 -10.27
C GLU A 163 23.07 7.16 -10.81
N LYS A 164 22.06 7.52 -10.01
CA LYS A 164 20.63 7.27 -10.32
C LYS A 164 19.70 8.44 -9.96
N PRO A 165 19.88 9.62 -10.59
CA PRO A 165 19.12 10.83 -10.25
C PRO A 165 17.61 10.72 -10.52
N LEU A 166 17.19 9.91 -11.50
CA LEU A 166 15.76 9.70 -11.78
C LEU A 166 15.04 8.94 -10.66
N LEU A 167 15.70 7.94 -10.08
CA LEU A 167 15.16 7.16 -8.96
C LEU A 167 15.03 8.03 -7.71
N ALA A 168 16.08 8.81 -7.43
CA ALA A 168 16.12 9.79 -6.36
C ALA A 168 14.94 10.77 -6.46
N LYS A 169 14.71 11.30 -7.66
CA LYS A 169 13.61 12.21 -7.94
C LYS A 169 12.25 11.56 -7.71
N GLN A 170 12.04 10.34 -8.21
CA GLN A 170 10.76 9.64 -8.03
C GLN A 170 10.42 9.43 -6.54
N ILE A 171 11.39 9.02 -5.72
CA ILE A 171 11.18 8.87 -4.27
C ILE A 171 10.97 10.23 -3.60
N ALA A 172 11.73 11.26 -4.00
CA ALA A 172 11.56 12.61 -3.48
C ALA A 172 10.16 13.16 -3.79
N ASP A 173 9.65 12.95 -5.00
CA ASP A 173 8.31 13.35 -5.42
C ASP A 173 7.23 12.61 -4.61
N SER A 174 7.40 11.30 -4.38
CA SER A 174 6.53 10.50 -3.49
C SER A 174 6.51 11.08 -2.07
N ARG A 175 7.68 11.36 -1.49
CA ARG A 175 7.81 11.97 -0.17
C ARG A 175 7.13 13.34 -0.13
N LEU A 176 7.35 14.20 -1.11
CA LEU A 176 6.73 15.52 -1.19
C LEU A 176 5.21 15.41 -1.21
N SER A 177 4.65 14.47 -1.99
CA SER A 177 3.21 14.21 -2.00
C SER A 177 2.67 13.85 -0.61
N ALA A 178 3.43 13.06 0.17
CA ALA A 178 3.07 12.70 1.53
C ALA A 178 3.14 13.90 2.48
N CYS A 179 4.15 14.76 2.32
CA CYS A 179 4.27 15.98 3.12
C CYS A 179 3.12 16.95 2.84
N ASP A 180 2.76 17.13 1.57
CA ASP A 180 1.63 17.97 1.14
C ASP A 180 0.30 17.43 1.65
N PHE A 181 0.13 16.10 1.60
CA PHE A 181 -1.02 15.43 2.20
C PHE A 181 -1.12 15.74 3.71
N LEU A 182 -0.04 15.60 4.47
CA LEU A 182 -0.04 15.90 5.91
C LEU A 182 -0.31 17.38 6.19
N LYS A 183 0.25 18.29 5.38
CA LYS A 183 0.01 19.74 5.48
C LYS A 183 -1.46 20.08 5.22
N LYS A 184 -2.06 19.48 4.19
CA LYS A 184 -3.49 19.65 3.88
C LYS A 184 -4.35 19.15 5.04
N GLU A 185 -4.05 17.97 5.57
CA GLU A 185 -4.78 17.40 6.71
C GLU A 185 -4.69 18.27 7.97
N ALA A 186 -3.54 18.91 8.23
CA ALA A 186 -3.37 19.83 9.35
C ALA A 186 -4.31 21.07 9.27
N SER A 187 -4.84 21.40 8.09
CA SER A 187 -5.83 22.46 7.91
C SER A 187 -7.28 21.98 8.01
N SER A 188 -7.51 20.68 8.24
CA SER A 188 -8.84 20.10 8.28
C SER A 188 -9.65 20.59 9.48
N SER A 189 -10.90 20.99 9.23
CA SER A 189 -11.87 21.35 10.26
C SER A 189 -12.32 20.14 11.09
N ALA A 190 -12.05 18.92 10.63
CA ALA A 190 -12.40 17.69 11.34
C ALA A 190 -11.46 17.36 12.51
N LEU A 191 -10.34 18.08 12.64
CA LEU A 191 -9.32 17.87 13.67
C LEU A 191 -9.41 18.89 14.80
N ASN A 192 -9.01 18.48 16.00
CA ASN A 192 -8.83 19.40 17.11
C ASN A 192 -7.50 20.18 17.01
N GLU A 193 -7.34 21.24 17.78
CA GLU A 193 -6.16 22.13 17.70
C GLU A 193 -4.84 21.41 18.00
N VAL A 194 -4.84 20.42 18.90
CA VAL A 194 -3.63 19.63 19.21
C VAL A 194 -3.26 18.73 18.03
N GLU A 195 -4.24 18.06 17.43
CA GLU A 195 -4.02 17.22 16.24
C GLU A 195 -3.52 18.04 15.05
N LYS A 196 -4.09 19.23 14.84
CA LYS A 196 -3.64 20.17 13.81
C LYS A 196 -2.19 20.58 14.05
N ALA A 197 -1.84 20.97 15.27
CA ALA A 197 -0.47 21.36 15.62
C ALA A 197 0.54 20.22 15.40
N VAL A 198 0.21 19.00 15.83
CA VAL A 198 1.07 17.82 15.65
C VAL A 198 1.24 17.46 14.17
N LEU A 199 0.17 17.51 13.37
CA LEU A 199 0.27 17.24 11.93
C LEU A 199 1.05 18.32 11.19
N LEU A 200 0.86 19.59 11.56
CA LEU A 200 1.61 20.70 10.99
C LEU A 200 3.10 20.57 11.28
N GLU A 201 3.48 20.24 12.52
CA GLU A 201 4.87 19.99 12.90
C GLU A 201 5.47 18.82 12.10
N ARG A 202 4.72 17.72 11.95
CA ARG A 202 5.14 16.57 11.14
C ARG A 202 5.32 16.95 9.67
N ALA A 203 4.40 17.73 9.10
CA ALA A 203 4.50 18.21 7.73
C ALA A 203 5.72 19.13 7.54
N GLN A 204 5.99 20.02 8.49
CA GLN A 204 7.19 20.88 8.46
C GLN A 204 8.48 20.07 8.52
N LYS A 205 8.58 19.10 9.43
CA LYS A 205 9.71 18.15 9.52
C LYS A 205 9.84 17.29 8.25
N CYS A 206 8.72 16.97 7.61
CA CYS A 206 8.69 16.24 6.34
C CYS A 206 9.20 17.12 5.19
N LEU A 207 8.94 18.42 5.19
CA LEU A 207 9.40 19.34 4.13
C LEU A 207 10.86 19.76 4.30
N THR A 208 11.38 19.80 5.52
CA THR A 208 12.79 20.12 5.75
C THR A 208 13.64 18.94 5.25
N PRO A 209 14.53 19.14 4.25
CA PRO A 209 15.57 18.15 3.99
C PRO A 209 16.48 18.13 5.23
N LYS A 210 16.85 16.93 5.70
CA LYS A 210 18.00 16.83 6.58
C LYS A 210 19.21 17.24 5.73
N LEU A 211 19.76 18.42 6.01
CA LEU A 211 21.13 18.78 5.65
C LEU A 211 22.10 17.86 6.37
#